data_AF-A0A662IR05-F1
#
_entry.id   AF-A0A662IR05-F1
#
_cell.length_a   1.000
_cell.length_b   1.000
_cell.length_c   1.000
_cell.angle_alpha   90.00
_cell.angle_beta   90.00
_cell.angle_gamma   90.00
#
_symmetry.space_group_name_H-M   'P 1'
#
loop_
_entity.id
_entity.type
_entity.pdbx_description
1 polymer ?
#
loop_
_entity_poly.entity_id
_entity_poly.type
_entity_poly.pdbx_seq_one_letter_code
_entity_poly.pdbx_strand_id
1 'polypeptide(L)'
;MPQLEVTLVTCRTLRQGSQIETNRYTKDYADVAAVCFMNPDDMAELGVKEGSHVKVTTEAGSVVVKASAYKGNPRGLAFIPLGPWANAVIPAKTRSTGMPFFKDLKSVIEPTDEPILSVEEIVARNAGKKPLKIPVEYLMSPADFKGEGVFESHVCTICGCD
;
A
#
# COMPACT_ATOMS: atom_id res chain seq x y z
N MET A 1 -19.13 13.70 -8.72
CA MET A 1 -18.98 12.27 -8.40
C MET A 1 -19.27 12.11 -6.91
N PRO A 2 -19.89 11.01 -6.45
CA PRO A 2 -20.10 10.79 -5.03
C PRO A 2 -18.73 10.66 -4.33
N GLN A 3 -18.60 11.27 -3.16
CA GLN A 3 -17.40 11.24 -2.33
C GLN A 3 -17.82 10.87 -0.91
N LEU A 4 -17.01 10.06 -0.24
CA LEU A 4 -17.26 9.63 1.13
C LEU A 4 -16.04 9.93 1.99
N GLU A 5 -16.26 10.64 3.10
CA GLU A 5 -15.25 10.84 4.12
C GLU A 5 -15.16 9.61 5.02
N VAL A 6 -13.96 9.05 5.13
CA VAL A 6 -13.70 7.88 5.97
C VAL A 6 -12.40 8.03 6.74
N THR A 7 -12.31 7.31 7.85
CA THR A 7 -11.07 7.08 8.56
C THR A 7 -10.33 5.93 7.90
N LEU A 8 -9.16 6.20 7.34
CA LEU A 8 -8.29 5.22 6.75
C LEU A 8 -7.31 4.67 7.80
N VAL A 9 -7.22 3.35 7.86
CA VAL A 9 -6.22 2.63 8.65
C VAL A 9 -5.40 1.71 7.76
N THR A 10 -4.15 1.45 8.13
CA THR A 10 -3.34 0.44 7.45
C THR A 10 -3.12 -0.79 8.32
N CYS A 11 -3.24 -1.96 7.70
CA CYS A 11 -3.23 -3.26 8.38
C CYS A 11 -2.40 -4.29 7.60
N ARG A 12 -2.03 -5.39 8.26
CA ARG A 12 -1.50 -6.57 7.58
C ARG A 12 -2.64 -7.50 7.21
N THR A 13 -2.51 -8.20 6.09
CA THR A 13 -3.39 -9.34 5.77
C THR A 13 -2.55 -10.59 5.55
N LEU A 14 -3.12 -11.77 5.80
CA LEU A 14 -2.40 -13.03 5.64
C LEU A 14 -1.88 -13.21 4.19
N ARG A 15 -2.73 -12.90 3.21
CA ARG A 15 -2.37 -13.01 1.78
C ARG A 15 -1.29 -12.00 1.38
N GLN A 16 -1.41 -10.76 1.85
CA GLN A 16 -0.39 -9.73 1.61
C GLN A 16 0.95 -10.12 2.24
N GLY A 17 0.96 -10.61 3.49
CA GLY A 17 2.17 -11.08 4.16
C GLY A 17 2.84 -12.24 3.42
N SER A 18 2.07 -13.24 3.00
CA SER A 18 2.61 -14.37 2.23
C SER A 18 3.23 -13.95 0.89
N GLN A 19 2.65 -12.96 0.21
CA GLN A 19 3.15 -12.48 -1.07
C GLN A 19 4.43 -11.65 -0.93
N ILE A 20 4.58 -10.89 0.17
CA ILE A 20 5.82 -10.16 0.48
C ILE A 20 7.03 -11.10 0.55
N GLU A 21 6.86 -12.27 1.17
CA GLU A 21 7.93 -13.24 1.34
C GLU A 21 8.26 -14.02 0.06
N THR A 22 7.29 -14.13 -0.85
CA THR A 22 7.46 -14.92 -2.08
C THR A 22 8.03 -14.06 -3.21
N ASN A 23 7.28 -13.05 -3.67
CA ASN A 23 7.73 -12.17 -4.74
C ASN A 23 6.93 -10.85 -4.78
N ARG A 24 7.60 -9.74 -4.45
CA ARG A 24 7.00 -8.41 -4.27
C ARG A 24 6.64 -7.69 -5.58
N TYR A 25 7.31 -8.03 -6.69
CA TYR A 25 7.11 -7.39 -8.00
C TYR A 25 6.25 -8.27 -8.92
N THR A 26 5.12 -8.72 -8.39
CA THR A 26 4.19 -9.58 -9.10
C THR A 26 2.79 -8.99 -9.12
N LYS A 27 2.01 -9.38 -10.12
CA LYS A 27 0.57 -9.08 -10.16
C LYS A 27 -0.15 -9.66 -8.95
N ASP A 28 0.25 -10.85 -8.49
CA ASP A 28 -0.35 -11.52 -7.33
C ASP A 28 -0.19 -10.68 -6.05
N TYR A 29 0.96 -10.04 -5.84
CA TYR A 29 1.15 -9.09 -4.75
C TYR A 29 0.27 -7.84 -4.93
N ALA A 30 0.24 -7.25 -6.13
CA ALA A 30 -0.60 -6.09 -6.41
C ALA A 30 -2.09 -6.38 -6.14
N ASP A 31 -2.57 -7.57 -6.52
CA ASP A 31 -3.96 -7.98 -6.36
C ASP A 31 -4.42 -8.08 -4.90
N VAL A 32 -3.48 -8.29 -3.97
CA VAL A 32 -3.76 -8.40 -2.53
C VAL A 32 -3.34 -7.17 -1.72
N ALA A 33 -2.43 -6.34 -2.24
CA ALA A 33 -1.92 -5.16 -1.55
C ALA A 33 -2.55 -3.84 -2.05
N ALA A 34 -2.93 -3.76 -3.32
CA ALA A 34 -3.62 -2.61 -3.91
C ALA A 34 -5.13 -2.68 -3.72
N VAL A 35 -5.58 -2.93 -2.48
CA VAL A 35 -6.99 -3.14 -2.13
C VAL A 35 -7.40 -2.18 -1.02
N CYS A 36 -8.55 -1.53 -1.18
CA CYS A 36 -9.22 -0.78 -0.13
C CYS A 36 -10.43 -1.57 0.35
N PHE A 37 -10.37 -2.04 1.59
CA PHE A 37 -11.46 -2.75 2.22
C PHE A 37 -12.41 -1.77 2.89
N MET A 38 -13.68 -1.85 2.55
CA MET A 38 -14.72 -0.90 2.94
C MET A 38 -15.92 -1.63 3.52
N ASN A 39 -16.70 -0.94 4.35
CA ASN A 39 -18.00 -1.45 4.77
C ASN A 39 -18.93 -1.58 3.53
N PRO A 40 -19.72 -2.66 3.39
CA PRO A 40 -20.63 -2.82 2.26
C PRO A 40 -21.66 -1.69 2.10
N ASP A 41 -22.14 -1.10 3.20
CA ASP A 41 -23.12 -0.01 3.17
C ASP A 41 -22.48 1.27 2.63
N ASP A 42 -21.22 1.54 2.98
CA ASP A 42 -20.46 2.67 2.48
C ASP A 42 -20.13 2.51 0.98
N MET A 43 -19.84 1.27 0.54
CA MET A 43 -19.70 0.96 -0.89
C MET A 43 -21.00 1.19 -1.66
N ALA A 44 -22.15 0.79 -1.08
CA ALA A 44 -23.45 1.01 -1.67
C ALA A 44 -23.79 2.51 -1.77
N GLU A 45 -23.47 3.30 -0.74
CA GLU A 45 -23.63 4.76 -0.73
C GLU A 45 -22.79 5.44 -1.82
N LEU A 46 -21.55 4.97 -2.02
CA LEU A 46 -20.68 5.44 -3.11
C LEU A 46 -21.06 4.90 -4.50
N GLY A 47 -21.97 3.93 -4.59
CA GLY A 47 -22.31 3.24 -5.84
C GLY A 47 -21.19 2.36 -6.38
N VAL A 48 -20.27 1.92 -5.53
CA VAL A 48 -19.09 1.10 -5.87
C VAL A 48 -19.39 -0.38 -5.63
N LYS A 49 -18.94 -1.25 -6.54
CA LYS A 49 -19.08 -2.71 -6.41
C LYS A 49 -17.75 -3.36 -6.04
N GLU A 50 -17.80 -4.60 -5.59
CA GLU A 50 -16.61 -5.43 -5.40
C GLU A 50 -15.75 -5.41 -6.67
N GLY A 51 -14.45 -5.10 -6.52
CA GLY A 51 -13.51 -5.07 -7.63
C GLY A 51 -13.48 -3.76 -8.43
N SER A 52 -14.38 -2.82 -8.18
CA SER A 52 -14.33 -1.49 -8.79
C SER A 52 -13.10 -0.71 -8.33
N HIS A 53 -12.63 0.24 -9.13
CA HIS A 53 -11.51 1.10 -8.75
C HIS A 53 -12.02 2.30 -7.95
N VAL A 54 -11.28 2.65 -6.91
CA VAL A 54 -11.55 3.82 -6.08
C VAL A 54 -10.27 4.62 -5.90
N LYS A 55 -10.41 5.94 -5.91
CA LYS A 55 -9.33 6.86 -5.57
C LYS A 55 -9.46 7.23 -4.10
N VAL A 56 -8.40 6.98 -3.34
CA VAL A 56 -8.30 7.34 -1.94
C VAL A 56 -7.37 8.54 -1.84
N THR A 57 -7.86 9.63 -1.26
CA THR A 57 -7.12 10.90 -1.15
C THR A 57 -7.00 11.30 0.32
N THR A 58 -5.81 11.76 0.70
CA THR A 58 -5.48 12.28 2.04
C THR A 58 -4.73 13.61 1.89
N GLU A 59 -4.35 14.23 3.00
CA GLU A 59 -3.45 15.40 2.99
C GLU A 59 -2.08 15.11 2.36
N ALA A 60 -1.63 13.85 2.37
CA ALA A 60 -0.31 13.46 1.90
C ALA A 60 -0.26 13.22 0.38
N GLY A 61 -1.39 12.83 -0.22
CA GLY A 61 -1.46 12.44 -1.62
C GLY A 61 -2.68 11.59 -1.92
N SER A 62 -2.68 10.98 -3.11
CA SER A 62 -3.75 10.11 -3.59
C SER A 62 -3.24 8.81 -4.21
N VAL A 63 -4.08 7.78 -4.16
CA VAL A 63 -3.79 6.48 -4.75
C VAL A 63 -5.07 5.83 -5.27
N VAL A 64 -4.95 5.12 -6.39
CA VAL A 64 -6.02 4.30 -6.95
C VAL A 64 -5.81 2.86 -6.52
N VAL A 65 -6.85 2.25 -5.98
CA VAL A 65 -6.86 0.89 -5.44
C VAL A 65 -8.19 0.20 -5.73
N LYS A 66 -8.21 -1.13 -5.64
CA LYS A 66 -9.40 -1.95 -5.87
C LYS A 66 -10.28 -1.96 -4.62
N ALA A 67 -11.57 -1.65 -4.74
CA ALA A 67 -12.51 -1.74 -3.62
C ALA A 67 -12.86 -3.20 -3.30
N SER A 68 -12.91 -3.53 -2.01
CA SER A 68 -13.35 -4.83 -1.51
C SER A 68 -14.26 -4.69 -0.29
N ALA A 69 -15.36 -5.42 -0.26
CA ALA A 69 -16.35 -5.41 0.79
C ALA A 69 -15.85 -6.24 1.98
N TYR A 70 -15.83 -5.61 3.16
CA TYR A 70 -15.49 -6.28 4.41
C TYR A 70 -16.46 -5.91 5.52
N LYS A 71 -17.33 -6.86 5.90
CA LYS A 71 -18.35 -6.68 6.94
C LYS A 71 -17.77 -6.41 8.33
N GLY A 72 -16.50 -6.76 8.56
CA GLY A 72 -15.84 -6.50 9.84
C GLY A 72 -15.46 -5.03 10.05
N ASN A 73 -15.52 -4.19 9.01
CA ASN A 73 -15.29 -2.76 9.16
C ASN A 73 -16.56 -2.07 9.65
N PRO A 74 -16.48 -1.21 10.69
CA PRO A 74 -17.50 -0.22 10.96
C PRO A 74 -17.72 0.70 9.76
N ARG A 75 -18.91 1.31 9.67
CA ARG A 75 -19.15 2.39 8.71
C ARG A 75 -18.25 3.58 8.97
N GLY A 76 -17.82 4.26 7.90
CA GLY A 76 -16.86 5.36 7.95
C GLY A 76 -15.42 4.91 8.21
N LEU A 77 -15.12 3.61 8.18
CA LEU A 77 -13.76 3.06 8.28
C LEU A 77 -13.39 2.31 7.00
N ALA A 78 -12.24 2.67 6.44
CA ALA A 78 -11.62 1.93 5.35
C ALA A 78 -10.24 1.43 5.78
N PHE A 79 -9.80 0.30 5.21
CA PHE A 79 -8.43 -0.16 5.42
C PHE A 79 -7.71 -0.53 4.13
N ILE A 80 -6.42 -0.19 4.05
CA ILE A 80 -5.53 -0.60 2.96
C ILE A 80 -4.42 -1.46 3.54
N PRO A 81 -4.11 -2.64 2.95
CA PRO A 81 -2.96 -3.44 3.35
C PRO A 81 -1.66 -2.66 3.26
N LEU A 82 -0.71 -2.97 4.14
CA LEU A 82 0.62 -2.38 4.08
C LEU A 82 1.28 -2.65 2.72
N GLY A 83 1.87 -1.62 2.15
CA GLY A 83 2.51 -1.71 0.84
C GLY A 83 2.71 -0.34 0.22
N PRO A 84 3.24 -0.29 -1.01
CA PRO A 84 3.55 0.97 -1.66
C PRO A 84 2.29 1.82 -1.95
N TRP A 85 1.13 1.20 -2.20
CA TRP A 85 -0.12 1.95 -2.37
C TRP A 85 -0.56 2.67 -1.09
N ALA A 86 -0.49 2.01 0.07
CA ALA A 86 -0.79 2.64 1.36
C ALA A 86 0.18 3.80 1.66
N ASN A 87 1.47 3.60 1.39
CA ASN A 87 2.50 4.61 1.67
C ASN A 87 2.32 5.90 0.84
N ALA A 88 1.63 5.84 -0.30
CA ALA A 88 1.34 7.02 -1.11
C ALA A 88 0.34 7.99 -0.47
N VAL A 89 -0.41 7.55 0.54
CA VAL A 89 -1.43 8.34 1.25
C VAL A 89 -1.13 8.48 2.74
N ILE A 90 0.04 8.05 3.20
CA ILE A 90 0.48 8.23 4.59
C ILE A 90 1.37 9.47 4.66
N PRO A 91 1.09 10.43 5.57
CA PRO A 91 1.93 11.60 5.74
C PRO A 91 3.29 11.21 6.34
N ALA A 92 4.36 11.82 5.83
CA ALA A 92 5.72 11.65 6.35
C ALA A 92 5.93 12.26 7.76
N LYS A 93 4.92 12.94 8.32
CA LYS A 93 5.01 13.61 9.62
C LYS A 93 5.03 12.60 10.76
N THR A 94 6.14 12.59 11.52
CA THR A 94 6.36 11.62 12.61
C THR A 94 6.14 12.19 14.02
N ARG A 95 5.79 13.48 14.13
CA ARG A 95 5.64 14.20 15.42
C ARG A 95 6.83 13.98 16.39
N SER A 96 8.05 13.98 15.84
CA SER A 96 9.30 13.78 16.58
C SER A 96 9.47 12.40 17.23
N THR A 97 8.69 11.40 16.81
CA THR A 97 8.83 10.00 17.29
C THR A 97 9.65 9.12 16.35
N GLY A 98 9.96 9.61 15.14
CA GLY A 98 10.58 8.80 14.08
C GLY A 98 9.63 7.83 13.37
N MET A 99 8.37 7.69 13.82
CA MET A 99 7.37 6.81 13.22
C MET A 99 6.24 7.60 12.56
N PRO A 100 5.91 7.32 11.28
CA PRO A 100 4.72 7.88 10.63
C PRO A 100 3.41 7.43 11.28
N PHE A 101 2.35 8.22 11.09
CA PHE A 101 1.00 7.87 11.53
C PHE A 101 0.33 6.96 10.48
N PHE A 102 0.43 5.65 10.72
CA PHE A 102 -0.13 4.61 9.85
C PHE A 102 -1.63 4.34 10.05
N LYS A 103 -2.23 4.95 11.07
CA LYS A 103 -3.62 4.74 11.49
C LYS A 103 -4.29 6.09 11.72
N ASP A 104 -5.62 6.07 11.62
CA ASP A 104 -6.48 7.23 11.91
C ASP A 104 -6.23 8.41 10.96
N LEU A 105 -6.17 8.10 9.66
CA LEU A 105 -5.97 9.10 8.62
C LEU A 105 -7.32 9.55 8.08
N LYS A 106 -7.62 10.85 8.15
CA LYS A 106 -8.77 11.41 7.45
C LYS A 106 -8.56 11.29 5.95
N SER A 107 -9.52 10.68 5.28
CA SER A 107 -9.42 10.39 3.85
C SER A 107 -10.77 10.56 3.15
N VAL A 108 -10.70 10.85 1.86
CA VAL A 108 -11.85 10.90 0.97
C VAL A 108 -11.71 9.78 -0.04
N ILE A 109 -12.77 8.99 -0.19
CA ILE A 109 -12.85 7.92 -1.20
C ILE A 109 -13.88 8.33 -2.25
N GLU A 110 -13.49 8.16 -3.51
CA GLU A 110 -14.37 8.39 -4.66
C GLU A 110 -14.19 7.29 -5.72
N PRO A 111 -15.25 6.94 -6.48
CA PRO A 111 -15.12 6.03 -7.62
C PRO A 111 -14.22 6.64 -8.69
N THR A 112 -13.47 5.80 -9.42
CA THR A 112 -12.64 6.27 -10.54
C THR A 112 -12.54 5.20 -11.63
N ASP A 113 -12.30 5.63 -12.85
CA ASP A 113 -11.95 4.75 -13.99
C ASP A 113 -10.43 4.71 -14.24
N GLU A 114 -9.65 5.43 -13.42
CA GLU A 114 -8.19 5.41 -13.51
C GLU A 114 -7.64 4.00 -13.24
N PRO A 115 -6.55 3.58 -13.93
CA PRO A 115 -5.93 2.30 -13.68
C PRO A 115 -5.19 2.29 -12.34
N ILE A 116 -5.14 1.12 -11.70
CA ILE A 116 -4.26 0.88 -10.56
C ILE A 116 -2.83 0.78 -11.09
N LEU A 117 -1.93 1.61 -10.56
CA LEU A 117 -0.50 1.55 -10.89
C LEU A 117 0.08 0.18 -10.51
N SER A 118 0.92 -0.39 -11.38
CA SER A 118 1.74 -1.56 -11.07
C SER A 118 2.70 -1.29 -9.90
N VAL A 119 3.26 -2.36 -9.32
CA VAL A 119 4.22 -2.26 -8.20
C VAL A 119 5.39 -1.34 -8.59
N GLU A 120 5.93 -1.50 -9.79
CA GLU A 120 7.06 -0.72 -10.28
C GLU A 120 6.71 0.76 -10.43
N GLU A 121 5.54 1.06 -10.98
CA GLU A 121 5.07 2.44 -11.17
C GLU A 121 4.80 3.12 -9.84
N ILE A 122 4.14 2.45 -8.90
CA ILE A 122 3.83 3.03 -7.58
C ILE A 122 5.09 3.23 -6.75
N VAL A 123 6.03 2.28 -6.78
CA VAL A 123 7.32 2.40 -6.11
C VAL A 123 8.12 3.54 -6.74
N ALA A 124 8.18 3.61 -8.08
CA ALA A 124 8.88 4.68 -8.77
C ALA A 124 8.32 6.06 -8.46
N ARG A 125 6.99 6.18 -8.44
CA ARG A 125 6.28 7.40 -8.08
C ARG A 125 6.59 7.84 -6.64
N ASN A 126 6.57 6.90 -5.70
CA ASN A 126 6.73 7.22 -4.27
C ASN A 126 8.20 7.49 -3.89
N ALA A 127 9.15 6.75 -4.46
CA ALA A 127 10.57 6.88 -4.16
C ALA A 127 11.28 7.95 -5.01
N GLY A 128 10.66 8.41 -6.09
CA GLY A 128 11.29 9.30 -7.07
C GLY A 128 12.42 8.63 -7.87
N LYS A 129 12.54 7.31 -7.79
CA LYS A 129 13.59 6.50 -8.43
C LYS A 129 12.97 5.23 -8.99
N LYS A 130 13.44 4.77 -10.15
CA LYS A 130 12.99 3.48 -10.69
C LYS A 130 13.55 2.33 -9.84
N PRO A 131 12.76 1.29 -9.55
CA PRO A 131 13.26 0.10 -8.86
C PRO A 131 14.47 -0.50 -9.57
N LEU A 132 15.55 -0.79 -8.84
CA LEU A 132 16.68 -1.52 -9.42
C LEU A 132 16.28 -2.99 -9.67
N LYS A 133 16.35 -3.42 -10.94
CA LYS A 133 16.19 -4.83 -11.32
C LYS A 133 17.54 -5.53 -11.16
N ILE A 134 17.87 -5.89 -9.93
CA ILE A 134 19.09 -6.63 -9.63
C ILE A 134 18.76 -8.14 -9.79
N PRO A 135 19.42 -8.88 -10.70
CA PRO A 135 19.27 -10.32 -10.73
C PRO A 135 19.70 -10.89 -9.38
N VAL A 136 18.83 -11.71 -8.77
CA VAL A 136 19.04 -12.34 -7.44
C VAL A 136 20.03 -13.51 -7.56
N GLU A 137 21.10 -13.33 -8.33
CA GLU A 137 22.29 -14.17 -8.28
C GLU A 137 23.14 -13.66 -7.12
N TYR A 138 22.62 -13.92 -5.91
CA TYR A 138 23.33 -13.94 -4.64
C TYR A 138 24.25 -12.74 -4.34
N LEU A 139 23.65 -11.61 -3.95
CA LEU A 139 24.26 -10.82 -2.86
C LEU A 139 24.42 -11.78 -1.67
N MET A 140 25.63 -11.94 -1.14
CA MET A 140 25.93 -12.81 0.01
C MET A 140 24.78 -12.82 1.01
N SER A 141 24.29 -14.01 1.40
CA SER A 141 23.37 -14.09 2.51
C SER A 141 24.03 -13.41 3.72
N PRO A 142 23.31 -12.58 4.50
CA PRO A 142 23.86 -12.03 5.74
C PRO A 142 24.40 -13.13 6.68
N ALA A 143 23.88 -14.36 6.57
CA ALA A 143 24.38 -15.52 7.32
C ALA A 143 25.78 -16.00 6.86
N ASP A 144 26.15 -15.71 5.61
CA ASP A 144 27.45 -16.09 5.03
C ASP A 144 28.53 -15.02 5.28
N PHE A 145 28.13 -13.81 5.70
CA PHE A 145 29.05 -12.72 6.01
C PHE A 145 29.67 -12.89 7.41
N LYS A 146 30.99 -13.11 7.44
CA LYS A 146 31.77 -13.22 8.69
C LYS A 146 32.65 -11.99 8.84
N GLY A 147 32.09 -10.89 9.36
CA GLY A 147 32.81 -9.64 9.61
C GLY A 147 31.90 -8.49 10.01
N GLU A 148 32.45 -7.28 10.02
CA GLU A 148 31.69 -6.02 10.08
C GLU A 148 31.75 -5.34 8.71
N GLY A 149 30.62 -4.81 8.23
CA GLY A 149 30.52 -4.18 6.92
C GLY A 149 29.31 -3.26 6.83
N VAL A 150 29.42 -2.22 6.01
CA VAL A 150 28.29 -1.38 5.62
C VAL A 150 27.73 -1.93 4.32
N PHE A 151 26.42 -2.16 4.31
CA PHE A 151 25.75 -2.59 3.11
C PHE A 151 24.87 -1.47 2.57
N GLU A 152 25.01 -1.20 1.28
CA GLU A 152 24.27 -0.17 0.57
C GLU A 152 23.16 -0.82 -0.30
N SER A 153 22.23 0.00 -0.82
CA SER A 153 21.16 -0.45 -1.72
C SER A 153 20.33 -1.62 -1.18
N HIS A 154 20.04 -1.59 0.13
CA HIS A 154 19.20 -2.59 0.78
C HIS A 154 17.74 -2.37 0.42
N VAL A 155 17.16 -3.35 -0.27
CA VAL A 155 15.73 -3.38 -0.56
C VAL A 155 14.97 -3.49 0.75
N CYS A 156 14.12 -2.50 1.05
CA CYS A 156 13.26 -2.53 2.22
C CYS A 156 12.34 -3.75 2.19
N THR A 157 12.33 -4.52 3.27
CA THR A 157 11.59 -5.78 3.39
C THR A 157 10.07 -5.60 3.33
N ILE A 158 9.57 -4.38 3.55
CA ILE A 158 8.15 -4.03 3.58
C ILE A 158 7.67 -3.48 2.22
N CYS A 159 8.29 -2.41 1.71
CA CYS A 159 7.85 -1.74 0.47
C CYS A 159 8.54 -2.27 -0.79
N GLY A 160 9.67 -2.97 -0.67
CA GLY A 160 10.52 -3.34 -1.80
C GLY A 160 11.29 -2.16 -2.42
N CYS A 161 11.31 -0.99 -1.79
CA CYS A 161 11.99 0.21 -2.25
C CYS A 161 13.46 0.27 -1.78
N ASP A 162 14.36 0.84 -2.60
CA ASP A 162 15.83 0.89 -2.44
C ASP A 162 16.44 2.30 -2.48
#